data_AF-A0A146F0Y1-F1
#
_entry.id   AF-A0A146F0Y1-F1
#
_cell.length_a   1.000
_cell.length_b   1.000
_cell.length_c   1.000
_cell.angle_alpha   90.00
_cell.angle_beta   90.00
_cell.angle_gamma   90.00
#
_symmetry.space_group_name_H-M   'P 1'
#
loop_
_entity.id
_entity.type
_entity.pdbx_description
1 polymer ?
#
loop_
_entity_poly.entity_id
_entity_poly.type
_entity_poly.pdbx_seq_one_letter_code
_entity_poly.pdbx_strand_id
1 'polypeptide(L)'
;MAHRGETFHKDVSCIADLKAIGSKKLPKMVSLPFGFSPAAAHKLAHPEGELATSRAAAKYGICMGLSSYSTTSMEDVASQGCGNPYAMQMCVLKDRSLTLQLLERAEKAGYKALFLSVDVPVLGKRLNEYRNDYQLPQDMEYPNILSNGSDTSDRTDYGR
;
A
#
# COMPACT_ATOMS: atom_id res chain seq x y z
N MET A 1 -9.06 4.83 -17.44
CA MET A 1 -9.65 3.49 -17.65
C MET A 1 -9.81 3.26 -19.14
N ALA A 2 -8.87 2.56 -19.75
CA ALA A 2 -8.96 2.08 -21.13
C ALA A 2 -9.43 0.61 -21.08
N HIS A 3 -10.73 0.39 -20.94
CA HIS A 3 -11.37 -0.92 -21.19
C HIS A 3 -12.54 -0.80 -22.18
N ARG A 4 -12.67 0.35 -22.86
CA ARG A 4 -13.66 0.50 -23.93
C ARG A 4 -13.08 -0.12 -25.20
N GLY A 5 -13.41 -1.39 -25.44
CA GLY A 5 -13.09 -2.08 -26.70
C GLY A 5 -12.57 -3.50 -26.54
N GLU A 6 -12.15 -3.90 -25.34
CA GLU A 6 -11.76 -5.30 -25.07
C GLU A 6 -13.01 -6.10 -24.72
N THR A 7 -13.65 -6.71 -25.71
CA THR A 7 -14.52 -7.86 -25.44
C THR A 7 -13.64 -8.96 -24.88
N PHE A 8 -13.79 -9.29 -23.60
CA PHE A 8 -13.20 -10.49 -23.03
C PHE A 8 -13.60 -11.69 -23.92
N HIS A 9 -12.60 -12.33 -24.53
CA HIS A 9 -12.83 -13.62 -25.19
C HIS A 9 -13.34 -14.59 -24.13
N LYS A 10 -14.22 -15.52 -24.50
CA LYS A 10 -14.89 -16.46 -23.56
C LYS A 10 -13.90 -17.36 -22.79
N ASP A 11 -12.64 -17.36 -23.24
CA ASP A 11 -11.53 -18.16 -22.71
C ASP A 11 -10.48 -17.30 -21.99
N VAL A 12 -10.77 -16.03 -21.66
CA VAL A 12 -9.93 -15.26 -20.73
C VAL A 12 -10.23 -15.73 -19.31
N SER A 13 -9.55 -16.80 -18.92
CA SER A 13 -9.60 -17.39 -17.59
C SER A 13 -8.88 -16.49 -16.58
N CYS A 14 -9.64 -15.73 -15.82
CA CYS A 14 -9.14 -15.03 -14.63
C CYS A 14 -8.86 -16.02 -13.49
N ILE A 15 -7.63 -16.04 -12.97
CA ILE A 15 -7.12 -16.73 -11.76
C ILE A 15 -7.29 -18.27 -11.68
N ALA A 16 -8.25 -18.88 -12.37
CA ALA A 16 -8.44 -20.32 -12.43
C ALA A 16 -7.17 -21.05 -12.92
N ASP A 17 -6.43 -20.44 -13.85
CA ASP A 17 -5.20 -21.00 -14.41
C ASP A 17 -4.02 -21.01 -13.43
N LEU A 18 -4.00 -20.10 -12.45
CA LEU A 18 -2.92 -20.08 -11.45
C LEU A 18 -3.00 -21.28 -10.48
N LYS A 19 -4.18 -21.88 -10.30
CA LYS A 19 -4.35 -23.16 -9.60
C LYS A 19 -3.94 -24.35 -10.49
N ALA A 20 -4.20 -24.28 -11.80
CA ALA A 20 -3.86 -25.35 -12.74
C ALA A 20 -2.34 -25.50 -12.99
N ILE A 21 -1.58 -24.41 -12.86
CA ILE A 21 -0.11 -24.40 -13.09
C ILE A 21 0.70 -24.89 -11.87
N GLY A 22 0.06 -25.34 -10.78
CA GLY A 22 0.74 -26.09 -9.72
C GLY A 22 1.76 -25.29 -8.90
N SER A 23 1.58 -23.98 -8.75
CA SER A 23 2.49 -23.16 -7.95
C SER A 23 2.32 -23.43 -6.45
N LYS A 24 3.15 -24.34 -5.91
CA LYS A 24 3.25 -24.67 -4.47
C LYS A 24 3.76 -23.51 -3.57
N LYS A 25 3.94 -22.30 -4.13
CA LYS A 25 4.56 -21.13 -3.48
C LYS A 25 3.61 -19.95 -3.27
N LEU A 26 2.30 -20.11 -3.42
CA LEU A 26 1.34 -19.07 -3.04
C LEU A 26 0.99 -19.21 -1.55
N PRO A 27 1.20 -18.16 -0.72
CA PRO A 27 0.83 -18.20 0.69
C PRO A 27 -0.69 -18.40 0.85
N LYS A 28 -1.07 -18.82 2.07
CA LYS A 28 -2.44 -19.19 2.50
C LYS A 28 -3.51 -18.42 1.70
N MET A 29 -4.21 -19.19 0.87
CA MET A 29 -5.11 -18.77 -0.21
C MET A 29 -5.99 -17.57 0.18
N VAL A 30 -5.81 -16.45 -0.52
CA VAL A 30 -6.82 -15.38 -0.56
C VAL A 30 -8.13 -15.92 -1.12
N SER A 31 -9.25 -15.46 -0.56
CA SER A 31 -10.59 -15.91 -0.95
C SER A 31 -10.96 -15.49 -2.38
N LEU A 32 -10.40 -14.36 -2.83
CA LEU A 32 -10.74 -13.71 -4.09
C LEU A 32 -9.48 -13.32 -4.89
N PRO A 33 -9.60 -13.23 -6.23
CA PRO A 33 -8.50 -12.91 -7.12
C PRO A 33 -8.07 -11.43 -7.15
N PHE A 34 -8.44 -10.66 -6.13
CA PHE A 34 -8.13 -9.25 -6.02
C PHE A 34 -7.76 -8.91 -4.58
N GLY A 35 -7.12 -7.76 -4.39
CA GLY A 35 -6.71 -7.26 -3.09
C GLY A 35 -6.85 -5.75 -3.01
N PHE A 36 -6.72 -5.22 -1.80
CA PHE A 36 -6.60 -3.78 -1.61
C PHE A 36 -5.22 -3.33 -2.09
N SER A 37 -5.22 -2.46 -3.10
CA SER A 37 -4.01 -1.80 -3.56
C SER A 37 -3.48 -0.87 -2.47
N PRO A 38 -2.15 -0.70 -2.34
CA PRO A 38 -1.59 0.34 -1.48
C PRO A 38 -2.14 1.72 -1.86
N ALA A 39 -2.75 2.38 -0.89
CA ALA A 39 -3.18 3.77 -0.98
C ALA A 39 -2.73 4.51 0.29
N ALA A 40 -2.34 5.77 0.11
CA ALA A 40 -1.89 6.63 1.20
C ALA A 40 -3.09 7.22 1.97
N ALA A 41 -2.87 7.54 3.24
CA ALA A 41 -3.74 8.37 4.07
C ALA A 41 -5.24 8.01 4.05
N HIS A 42 -5.60 6.78 4.45
CA HIS A 42 -7.01 6.36 4.48
C HIS A 42 -7.85 7.20 5.45
N LYS A 43 -7.23 7.84 6.47
CA LYS A 43 -7.95 8.71 7.40
C LYS A 43 -8.56 9.96 6.76
N LEU A 44 -8.12 10.35 5.57
CA LEU A 44 -8.79 11.39 4.77
C LEU A 44 -10.20 10.98 4.33
N ALA A 45 -10.45 9.67 4.18
CA ALA A 45 -11.74 9.14 3.77
C ALA A 45 -12.63 8.74 4.95
N HIS A 46 -12.04 8.23 6.05
CA HIS A 46 -12.79 7.78 7.22
C HIS A 46 -11.90 7.81 8.49
N PRO A 47 -12.41 8.23 9.67
CA PRO A 47 -11.59 8.36 10.89
C PRO A 47 -10.82 7.10 11.30
N GLU A 48 -11.39 5.91 11.04
CA GLU A 48 -10.73 4.63 11.34
C GLU A 48 -9.64 4.22 10.32
N GLY A 49 -9.56 4.91 9.18
CA GLY A 49 -8.53 4.77 8.16
C GLY A 49 -8.16 3.33 7.81
N GLU A 50 -6.86 3.03 7.89
CA GLU A 50 -6.31 1.74 7.51
C GLU A 50 -6.74 0.59 8.45
N LEU A 51 -7.13 0.88 9.69
CA LEU A 51 -7.63 -0.14 10.62
C LEU A 51 -8.94 -0.74 10.12
N ALA A 52 -9.85 0.11 9.62
CA ALA A 52 -11.11 -0.35 9.03
C ALA A 52 -10.88 -1.18 7.77
N THR A 53 -9.95 -0.77 6.90
CA THR A 53 -9.56 -1.54 5.72
C THR A 53 -8.96 -2.89 6.11
N SER A 54 -8.08 -2.92 7.11
CA SER A 54 -7.45 -4.14 7.62
C SER A 54 -8.48 -5.14 8.16
N ARG A 55 -9.40 -4.68 9.01
CA ARG A 55 -10.49 -5.54 9.53
C ARG A 55 -11.38 -6.08 8.41
N ALA A 56 -11.70 -5.26 7.41
CA ALA A 56 -12.47 -5.72 6.25
C ALA A 56 -11.69 -6.78 5.45
N ALA A 57 -10.42 -6.52 5.16
CA ALA A 57 -9.53 -7.45 4.47
C ALA A 57 -9.43 -8.80 5.21
N ALA A 58 -9.24 -8.77 6.54
CA ALA A 58 -9.18 -9.97 7.37
C ALA A 58 -10.51 -10.74 7.39
N LYS A 59 -11.63 -10.03 7.60
CA LYS A 59 -12.97 -10.63 7.63
C LYS A 59 -13.30 -11.41 6.36
N TYR A 60 -12.88 -10.90 5.21
CA TYR A 60 -13.16 -11.53 3.91
C TYR A 60 -12.00 -12.38 3.38
N GLY A 61 -10.87 -12.47 4.07
CA GLY A 61 -9.69 -13.21 3.59
C GLY A 61 -9.09 -12.64 2.30
N ILE A 62 -9.11 -11.31 2.17
CA ILE A 62 -8.63 -10.57 1.00
C ILE A 62 -7.26 -9.97 1.33
N CYS A 63 -6.26 -10.12 0.47
CA CYS A 63 -4.96 -9.49 0.65
C CYS A 63 -5.07 -7.96 0.72
N MET A 64 -4.21 -7.32 1.50
CA MET A 64 -4.07 -5.87 1.54
C MET A 64 -2.60 -5.48 1.35
N GLY A 65 -2.35 -4.56 0.43
CA GLY A 65 -1.12 -3.79 0.38
C GLY A 65 -1.27 -2.55 1.24
N LEU A 66 -0.41 -2.35 2.23
CA LEU A 66 -0.36 -1.12 3.03
C LEU A 66 0.69 -0.17 2.45
N SER A 67 0.37 1.12 2.32
CA SER A 67 1.36 2.13 1.91
C SER A 67 2.27 2.56 3.05
N SER A 68 3.54 2.87 2.74
CA SER A 68 4.43 3.58 3.67
C SER A 68 3.90 4.96 4.07
N TYR A 69 3.05 5.58 3.24
CA TYR A 69 2.36 6.83 3.53
C TYR A 69 0.96 6.61 4.13
N SER A 70 0.78 5.55 4.93
CA SER A 70 -0.45 5.35 5.72
C SER A 70 -0.51 6.29 6.91
N THR A 71 -1.74 6.62 7.33
CA THR A 71 -2.04 7.44 8.52
C THR A 71 -2.16 6.64 9.83
N THR A 72 -1.73 5.38 9.76
CA THR A 72 -1.75 4.41 10.84
C THR A 72 -0.48 3.57 10.75
N SER A 73 0.10 3.19 11.89
CA SER A 73 1.33 2.39 11.94
C SER A 73 1.13 1.02 11.28
N MET A 74 2.18 0.48 10.67
CA MET A 74 2.12 -0.85 10.05
C MET A 74 1.83 -1.95 11.08
N GLU A 75 2.26 -1.76 12.32
CA GLU A 75 2.06 -2.66 13.45
C GLU A 75 0.58 -2.71 13.86
N ASP A 76 -0.06 -1.55 14.01
CA ASP A 76 -1.48 -1.48 14.34
C ASP A 76 -2.34 -2.06 13.22
N VAL A 77 -2.00 -1.76 11.96
CA VAL A 77 -2.70 -2.34 10.79
C VAL A 77 -2.56 -3.86 10.77
N ALA A 78 -1.34 -4.39 10.99
CA ALA A 78 -1.10 -5.83 11.03
C ALA A 78 -1.85 -6.52 12.18
N SER A 79 -1.98 -5.86 13.34
CA SER A 79 -2.73 -6.38 14.49
C SER A 79 -4.20 -6.64 14.17
N GLN A 80 -4.82 -5.79 13.34
CA GLN A 80 -6.20 -5.94 12.89
C GLN A 80 -6.36 -7.02 11.81
N GLY A 81 -5.25 -7.48 11.22
CA GLY A 81 -5.25 -8.45 10.13
C GLY A 81 -5.52 -9.88 10.56
N CYS A 82 -5.41 -10.20 11.85
CA CYS A 82 -5.65 -11.54 12.40
C CYS A 82 -4.95 -12.69 11.62
N GLY A 83 -3.72 -12.43 11.13
CA GLY A 83 -2.93 -13.40 10.36
C GLY A 83 -3.21 -13.46 8.86
N ASN A 84 -4.07 -12.57 8.34
CA ASN A 84 -4.30 -12.39 6.91
C ASN A 84 -3.01 -11.91 6.20
N PRO A 85 -2.66 -12.42 5.01
CA PRO A 85 -1.40 -12.07 4.36
C PRO A 85 -1.42 -10.63 3.83
N TYR A 86 -0.54 -9.78 4.37
CA TYR A 86 -0.36 -8.40 3.92
C TYR A 86 0.97 -8.19 3.20
N ALA A 87 0.96 -7.21 2.30
CA ALA A 87 2.15 -6.69 1.64
C ALA A 87 2.42 -5.27 2.11
N MET A 88 3.69 -4.93 2.33
CA MET A 88 4.10 -3.57 2.62
C MET A 88 4.54 -2.90 1.32
N GLN A 89 4.01 -1.72 1.00
CA GLN A 89 4.43 -0.91 -0.12
C GLN A 89 5.33 0.22 0.37
N MET A 90 6.42 0.47 -0.35
CA MET A 90 7.31 1.59 -0.08
C MET A 90 8.00 2.07 -1.35
N CYS A 91 8.46 3.31 -1.32
CA CYS A 91 9.49 3.81 -2.24
C CYS A 91 10.83 3.83 -1.50
N VAL A 92 11.95 3.68 -2.22
CA VAL A 92 13.25 3.86 -1.60
C VAL A 92 13.42 5.33 -1.18
N LEU A 93 13.50 5.59 0.11
CA LEU A 93 13.69 6.94 0.64
C LEU A 93 15.11 7.42 0.39
N LYS A 94 15.32 8.75 0.33
CA LYS A 94 16.66 9.34 0.16
C LYS A 94 17.62 8.85 1.25
N ASP A 95 17.13 8.82 2.49
CA ASP A 95 17.81 8.16 3.60
C ASP A 95 17.59 6.64 3.55
N ARG A 96 18.68 5.91 3.28
CA ARG A 96 18.66 4.45 3.23
C ARG A 96 18.47 3.82 4.60
N SER A 97 18.85 4.49 5.69
CA SER A 97 18.65 3.99 7.05
C SER A 97 17.16 3.88 7.38
N LEU A 98 16.35 4.87 6.99
CA LEU A 98 14.90 4.82 7.14
C LEU A 98 14.27 3.71 6.30
N THR A 99 14.77 3.49 5.09
CA THR A 99 14.30 2.40 4.23
C THR A 99 14.57 1.03 4.87
N LEU A 100 15.76 0.83 5.44
CA LEU A 100 16.12 -0.40 6.14
C LEU A 100 15.29 -0.59 7.41
N GLN A 101 15.09 0.45 8.20
CA GLN A 101 14.22 0.40 9.38
C GLN A 101 12.79 0.04 9.02
N LEU A 102 12.25 0.60 7.92
CA LEU A 102 10.91 0.28 7.44
C LEU A 102 10.79 -1.19 7.02
N LEU A 103 11.82 -1.73 6.36
CA LEU A 103 11.89 -3.14 5.97
C LEU A 103 11.93 -4.07 7.18
N GLU A 104 12.81 -3.78 8.15
CA GLU A 104 12.92 -4.57 9.38
C GLU A 104 11.64 -4.53 10.22
N ARG A 105 11.00 -3.35 10.32
CA ARG A 105 9.70 -3.21 10.98
C ARG A 105 8.62 -4.00 10.28
N ALA A 106 8.56 -3.97 8.95
CA ALA A 106 7.58 -4.71 8.18
C ALA A 106 7.75 -6.24 8.35
N GLU A 107 8.99 -6.73 8.34
CA GLU A 107 9.29 -8.13 8.62
C GLU A 107 8.84 -8.53 10.03
N LYS A 108 9.21 -7.74 11.05
CA LYS A 108 8.83 -7.97 12.45
C LYS A 108 7.31 -7.90 12.67
N ALA A 109 6.62 -7.00 11.99
CA ALA A 109 5.15 -6.89 12.02
C ALA A 109 4.45 -8.04 11.25
N GLY A 110 5.19 -8.88 10.54
CA GLY A 110 4.69 -10.11 9.94
C GLY A 110 4.18 -9.96 8.50
N TYR A 111 4.48 -8.85 7.82
CA TYR A 111 4.17 -8.67 6.40
C TYR A 111 4.87 -9.74 5.56
N LYS A 112 4.16 -10.26 4.55
CA LYS A 112 4.59 -11.44 3.76
C LYS A 112 5.21 -11.09 2.42
N ALA A 113 5.04 -9.85 1.98
CA ALA A 113 5.57 -9.37 0.71
C ALA A 113 5.93 -7.89 0.79
N LEU A 114 6.79 -7.48 -0.13
CA LEU A 114 7.21 -6.10 -0.33
C LEU A 114 6.83 -5.65 -1.75
N PHE A 115 6.13 -4.53 -1.86
CA PHE A 115 5.85 -3.86 -3.12
C PHE A 115 6.71 -2.60 -3.21
N LEU A 116 7.75 -2.68 -4.03
CA LEU A 116 8.62 -1.54 -4.27
C LEU A 116 8.08 -0.69 -5.42
N SER A 117 7.61 0.52 -5.10
CA SER A 117 7.19 1.49 -6.12
C SER A 117 8.42 2.17 -6.71
N VAL A 118 8.58 2.04 -8.04
CA VAL A 118 9.71 2.59 -8.83
C VAL A 118 9.28 3.66 -9.82
N ASP A 119 7.98 3.92 -9.90
CA ASP A 119 7.31 4.85 -10.82
C ASP A 119 7.16 6.27 -10.25
N VAL A 120 7.52 6.49 -8.98
CA VAL A 120 7.41 7.78 -8.29
C VAL A 120 8.77 8.27 -7.76
N PRO A 121 9.76 8.54 -8.63
CA PRO A 121 10.99 9.20 -8.20
C PRO A 121 10.75 10.67 -7.79
N VAL A 122 9.77 11.31 -8.43
CA VAL A 122 9.23 12.65 -8.15
C VAL A 122 7.70 12.52 -8.17
N LEU A 123 6.99 13.28 -7.35
CA LEU A 123 5.53 13.28 -7.37
C LEU A 123 5.04 13.84 -8.70
N GLY A 124 4.05 13.17 -9.29
CA GLY A 124 3.39 13.68 -10.48
C GLY A 124 2.66 14.99 -10.19
N LYS A 125 2.62 15.89 -11.18
CA LYS A 125 1.93 17.18 -11.03
C LYS A 125 0.41 17.00 -11.03
N ARG A 126 -0.17 16.87 -9.84
CA ARG A 126 -1.62 16.75 -9.63
C ARG A 126 -2.24 18.15 -9.51
N LEU A 127 -2.85 18.63 -10.59
CA LEU A 127 -3.36 20.00 -10.66
C LEU A 127 -4.39 20.34 -9.58
N ASN A 128 -5.18 19.36 -9.14
CA ASN A 128 -6.13 19.57 -8.05
C ASN A 128 -5.43 19.79 -6.70
N GLU A 129 -4.38 19.02 -6.40
CA GLU A 129 -3.58 19.22 -5.19
C GLU A 129 -2.88 20.59 -5.22
N TYR A 130 -2.33 20.98 -6.38
CA TYR A 130 -1.70 22.28 -6.57
C TYR A 130 -2.68 23.46 -6.43
N ARG A 131 -3.88 23.38 -7.01
CA ARG A 131 -4.88 24.45 -6.95
C ARG A 131 -5.47 24.64 -5.56
N ASN A 132 -5.51 23.57 -4.77
CA ASN A 132 -6.12 23.55 -3.45
C ASN A 132 -5.08 23.66 -2.33
N ASP A 133 -3.80 23.89 -2.66
CA ASP A 133 -2.66 23.86 -1.72
C ASP A 133 -2.76 22.69 -0.75
N TYR A 134 -2.92 21.48 -1.30
CA TYR A 134 -3.14 20.29 -0.50
C TYR A 134 -2.03 20.09 0.52
N GLN A 135 -2.43 19.94 1.78
CA GLN A 135 -1.59 19.57 2.91
C GLN A 135 -2.28 18.46 3.70
N LEU A 136 -1.50 17.61 4.35
CA LEU A 136 -2.06 16.65 5.30
C LEU A 136 -2.66 17.43 6.49
N PRO A 137 -3.87 17.08 6.98
CA PRO A 137 -4.44 17.69 8.17
C PRO A 137 -3.49 17.61 9.38
N GLN A 138 -3.51 18.65 10.23
CA GLN A 138 -2.56 18.79 11.35
C GLN A 138 -2.67 17.69 12.42
N ASP A 139 -3.81 17.02 12.49
CA ASP A 139 -4.10 15.91 13.39
C ASP A 139 -3.70 14.54 12.79
N MET A 140 -3.04 14.54 11.63
CA MET A 140 -2.60 13.33 10.94
C MET A 140 -1.10 13.36 10.67
N GLU A 141 -0.50 12.16 10.69
CA GLU A 141 0.92 11.96 10.43
C GLU A 141 1.14 10.69 9.62
N TYR A 142 2.37 10.49 9.13
CA TYR A 142 2.83 9.25 8.50
C TYR A 142 3.73 8.47 9.45
N PRO A 143 3.17 7.71 10.42
CA PRO A 143 3.93 7.05 11.49
C PRO A 143 4.94 6.00 10.99
N ASN A 144 4.81 5.54 9.75
CA ASN A 144 5.75 4.60 9.15
C ASN A 144 7.03 5.28 8.63
N ILE A 145 6.97 6.55 8.28
CA ILE A 145 8.11 7.29 7.71
C ILE A 145 8.71 8.27 8.72
N LEU A 146 7.88 8.90 9.57
CA LEU A 146 8.24 10.12 10.30
C LEU A 146 8.57 9.94 11.79
N SER A 147 8.70 8.71 12.31
CA SER A 147 8.82 8.53 13.77
C SER A 147 10.08 9.14 14.41
N ASN A 148 11.13 9.47 13.62
CA ASN A 148 12.41 9.98 14.15
C ASN A 148 13.15 10.93 13.20
N GLY A 149 12.59 11.25 12.03
CA GLY A 149 13.28 12.01 10.99
C GLY A 149 12.28 12.51 9.97
N SER A 150 12.19 13.83 9.84
CA SER A 150 11.45 14.47 8.76
C SER A 150 11.91 13.90 7.43
N ASP A 151 10.99 13.35 6.62
CA ASP A 151 11.27 13.08 5.22
C ASP A 151 11.54 14.42 4.53
N THR A 152 12.81 14.80 4.43
CA THR A 152 13.27 16.00 3.73
C THR A 152 13.35 15.79 2.21
N SER A 153 12.87 14.64 1.71
CA SER A 153 12.72 14.48 0.26
C SER A 153 11.60 15.41 -0.19
N ASP A 154 11.99 16.57 -0.70
CA ASP A 154 11.11 17.41 -1.51
C ASP A 154 10.83 16.67 -2.82
N ARG A 155 9.86 15.75 -2.77
CA ARG A 155 9.37 15.05 -3.96
C ARG A 155 8.50 15.94 -4.83
N THR A 156 8.31 17.19 -4.45
CA THR A 156 7.68 18.22 -5.26
C THR A 156 8.68 19.16 -5.94
N ASP A 157 9.98 18.95 -5.73
CA ASP A 157 11.02 19.62 -6.50
C ASP A 157 11.07 19.01 -7.91
N TYR A 158 10.36 19.67 -8.83
CA TYR A 158 10.34 19.30 -10.24
C TYR A 158 11.66 19.60 -10.98
N GLY A 159 12.71 20.01 -10.26
CA GLY A 159 13.97 20.46 -10.85
C GLY A 159 13.79 21.80 -11.53
N ARG A 160 13.97 22.89 -10.78
CA ARG A 160 14.13 24.23 -11.34
C ARG A 160 15.59 24.55 -11.64
#